data_AF-A0AAW0BV38-F1
#
_entry.id   AF-A0AAW0BV38-F1
#
_cell.length_a   1.000
_cell.length_b   1.000
_cell.length_c   1.000
_cell.angle_alpha   90.00
_cell.angle_beta   90.00
_cell.angle_gamma   90.00
#
_symmetry.space_group_name_H-M   'P 1'
#
loop_
_entity.id
_entity.type
_entity.pdbx_description
1 polymer ?
#
loop_
_entity_poly.entity_id
_entity_poly.type
_entity_poly.pdbx_seq_one_letter_code
_entity_poly.pdbx_strand_id
1 'polypeptide(L)'
;MTHLLRHWNLDWEKDSAESLTPEHISLRLFGNVGIQPHSTAGSLGNFFSIHDRIYGNNPKKMLQGPPTLKLPSPAIYLEGLILVKEYEDQTGAEAPYFVHTEKEIRKRKLSATTGNVTSVVKRTRSQLPSRVFTPLRSEIGDLPGFSKVLFLFATVSVARDGAVSIIWPDSTATPVACTLQDTPLGQGKTKKVFKAIYDRMPWVAKRFFDIGTGEEQVEIHENSKFLIQEITRLAKSGYYLEHFVAEAKQRGVSIDETISVTDFKLGIEVVQDGASPSLASGVSLDRYQDANTNSNSKLLWLFEPRRSARVDHWSGTNDYPAWHHKKLGSTLNAFTHYVYHLTQESIVLADLQTVNEHGDGLNVLFDMMTHTSNGASGVGDHGQEGIDTFVQSHECVDRCDGCGLSKEGFTKALKESGESDEEEEDQ
;
A
#
# COMPACT_ATOMS: atom_id res chain seq x y z
N MET A 1 -18.41 -7.31 -5.79
CA MET A 1 -19.56 -6.62 -6.41
C MET A 1 -19.91 -7.21 -7.77
N THR A 2 -18.97 -7.29 -8.72
CA THR A 2 -19.21 -7.77 -10.10
C THR A 2 -19.90 -9.13 -10.20
N HIS A 3 -19.48 -10.12 -9.40
CA HIS A 3 -20.12 -11.44 -9.36
C HIS A 3 -21.55 -11.43 -8.82
N LEU A 4 -21.83 -10.58 -7.83
CA LEU A 4 -23.17 -10.41 -7.24
C LEU A 4 -24.13 -9.81 -8.27
N LEU A 5 -23.71 -8.71 -8.90
CA LEU A 5 -24.44 -8.04 -9.98
C LEU A 5 -24.78 -9.00 -11.12
N ARG A 6 -23.79 -9.78 -11.57
CA ARG A 6 -24.01 -10.80 -12.62
C ARG A 6 -25.12 -11.76 -12.25
N HIS A 7 -25.19 -12.21 -10.98
CA HIS A 7 -26.22 -13.15 -10.55
C HIS A 7 -27.60 -12.48 -10.45
N TRP A 8 -27.67 -11.29 -9.87
CA TRP A 8 -28.93 -10.56 -9.71
C TRP A 8 -29.54 -10.14 -11.05
N ASN A 9 -28.70 -9.76 -12.01
CA ASN A 9 -29.15 -9.37 -13.33
C ASN A 9 -29.81 -10.53 -14.10
N LEU A 10 -29.48 -11.80 -13.81
CA LEU A 10 -30.15 -12.95 -14.43
C LEU A 10 -31.67 -13.00 -14.13
N ASP A 11 -32.07 -12.55 -12.95
CA ASP A 11 -33.48 -12.50 -12.55
C ASP A 11 -34.09 -11.13 -12.83
N TRP A 12 -33.33 -10.06 -12.64
CA TRP A 12 -33.76 -8.68 -12.90
C TRP A 12 -34.18 -8.46 -14.35
N GLU A 13 -33.36 -8.91 -15.30
CA GLU A 13 -33.56 -8.70 -16.74
C GLU A 13 -34.73 -9.51 -17.32
N LYS A 14 -35.36 -10.40 -16.54
CA LYS A 14 -36.58 -11.09 -16.96
C LYS A 14 -37.78 -10.14 -17.03
N ASP A 15 -37.79 -9.14 -16.16
CA ASP A 15 -38.93 -8.24 -15.92
C ASP A 15 -38.54 -6.75 -16.10
N SER A 16 -37.31 -6.47 -16.54
CA SER A 16 -36.77 -5.13 -16.72
C SER A 16 -35.93 -5.04 -17.98
N ALA A 17 -36.03 -3.92 -18.70
CA ALA A 17 -35.29 -3.68 -19.95
C ALA A 17 -33.81 -3.33 -19.74
N GLU A 18 -33.44 -2.83 -18.57
CA GLU A 18 -32.08 -2.41 -18.23
C GLU A 18 -31.53 -3.21 -17.04
N SER A 19 -30.20 -3.39 -17.03
CA SER A 19 -29.48 -4.13 -16.01
C SER A 19 -29.20 -3.27 -14.77
N LEU A 20 -29.04 -3.89 -13.60
CA LEU A 20 -28.46 -3.21 -12.45
C LEU A 20 -26.97 -2.92 -12.68
N THR A 21 -26.52 -1.78 -12.17
CA THR A 21 -25.12 -1.36 -12.12
C THR A 21 -24.72 -1.18 -10.65
N PRO A 22 -23.42 -1.03 -10.32
CA PRO A 22 -22.99 -0.79 -8.94
C PRO A 22 -23.65 0.42 -8.26
N GLU A 23 -24.02 1.43 -9.04
CA GLU A 23 -24.67 2.67 -8.57
C GLU A 23 -26.12 2.42 -8.09
N HIS A 24 -26.75 1.35 -8.57
CA HIS A 24 -28.11 0.94 -8.20
C HIS A 24 -28.14 0.06 -6.94
N ILE A 25 -26.98 -0.25 -6.34
CA ILE A 25 -26.89 -1.18 -5.21
C ILE A 25 -26.15 -0.56 -4.03
N SER A 26 -26.78 -0.61 -2.86
CA SER A 26 -26.13 -0.33 -1.57
C SER A 26 -25.83 -1.65 -0.85
N LEU A 27 -24.54 -1.98 -0.70
CA LEU A 27 -24.12 -3.11 0.14
C LEU A 27 -24.07 -2.71 1.62
N ARG A 28 -24.56 -3.60 2.48
CA ARG A 28 -24.59 -3.47 3.93
C ARG A 28 -24.19 -4.79 4.59
N LEU A 29 -23.74 -4.72 5.83
CA LEU A 29 -23.66 -5.87 6.72
C LEU A 29 -25.08 -6.19 7.22
N PHE A 30 -25.32 -7.47 7.53
CA PHE A 30 -26.61 -7.94 8.06
C PHE A 30 -27.11 -7.10 9.24
N GLY A 31 -28.42 -6.86 9.27
CA GLY A 31 -29.02 -5.96 10.26
C GLY A 31 -28.85 -4.49 9.87
N ASN A 32 -28.77 -4.19 8.57
CA ASN A 32 -28.72 -2.85 8.03
C ASN A 32 -27.54 -2.00 8.51
N VAL A 33 -26.40 -2.64 8.79
CA VAL A 33 -25.19 -1.95 9.23
C VAL A 33 -24.44 -1.46 7.99
N GLY A 34 -24.23 -0.16 7.86
CA GLY A 34 -23.55 0.43 6.71
C GLY A 34 -22.13 -0.13 6.56
N ILE A 35 -21.74 -0.47 5.34
CA ILE A 35 -20.36 -0.85 5.04
C ILE A 35 -19.50 0.41 5.00
N GLN A 36 -18.29 0.32 5.54
CA GLN A 36 -17.35 1.42 5.46
C GLN A 36 -16.96 1.67 4.01
N PRO A 37 -17.05 2.91 3.52
CA PRO A 37 -16.59 3.23 2.18
C PRO A 37 -15.18 2.66 1.93
N HIS A 38 -14.95 2.07 0.76
CA HIS A 38 -13.65 1.52 0.29
C HIS A 38 -13.15 0.25 0.98
N SER A 39 -13.79 -0.22 2.04
CA SER A 39 -13.48 -1.52 2.65
C SER A 39 -13.69 -2.72 1.71
N THR A 40 -14.48 -2.55 0.64
CA THR A 40 -14.79 -3.58 -0.35
C THR A 40 -13.71 -3.77 -1.43
N ALA A 41 -12.66 -2.95 -1.43
CA ALA A 41 -11.62 -2.96 -2.46
C ALA A 41 -10.43 -3.90 -2.14
N GLY A 42 -10.41 -4.55 -0.97
CA GLY A 42 -9.33 -5.44 -0.53
C GLY A 42 -9.76 -6.90 -0.33
N SER A 43 -8.90 -7.68 0.33
CA SER A 43 -9.20 -9.06 0.72
C SER A 43 -10.37 -9.12 1.73
N LEU A 44 -11.00 -10.29 1.85
CA LEU A 44 -12.04 -10.53 2.85
C LEU A 44 -11.52 -10.30 4.28
N GLY A 45 -10.23 -10.60 4.54
CA GLY A 45 -9.58 -10.33 5.81
C GLY A 45 -9.42 -8.83 6.09
N ASN A 46 -9.06 -8.04 5.08
CA ASN A 46 -9.02 -6.57 5.21
C ASN A 46 -10.41 -5.98 5.45
N PHE A 47 -11.42 -6.46 4.70
CA PHE A 47 -12.81 -6.09 4.92
C PHE A 47 -13.25 -6.40 6.35
N PHE A 48 -12.96 -7.61 6.86
CA PHE A 48 -13.28 -7.99 8.24
C PHE A 48 -12.58 -7.08 9.25
N SER A 49 -11.28 -6.87 9.11
CA SER A 49 -10.45 -6.10 10.05
C SER A 49 -10.90 -4.63 10.17
N ILE A 50 -11.24 -4.00 9.03
CA ILE A 50 -11.76 -2.62 9.01
C ILE A 50 -13.05 -2.53 9.82
N HIS A 51 -13.99 -3.44 9.58
CA HIS A 51 -15.29 -3.38 10.25
C HIS A 51 -15.21 -3.87 11.69
N ASP A 52 -14.39 -4.86 12.02
CA ASP A 52 -14.20 -5.34 13.40
C ASP A 52 -13.64 -4.23 14.28
N ARG A 53 -12.69 -3.44 13.78
CA ARG A 53 -12.16 -2.26 14.48
C ARG A 53 -13.22 -1.19 14.74
N ILE A 54 -14.20 -1.06 13.85
CA ILE A 54 -15.22 0.00 13.90
C ILE A 54 -16.42 -0.41 14.75
N TYR A 55 -16.78 -1.70 14.76
CA TYR A 55 -17.88 -2.23 15.56
C TYR A 55 -17.42 -2.99 16.82
N GLY A 56 -16.12 -2.95 17.13
CA GLY A 56 -15.36 -3.79 18.08
C GLY A 56 -15.82 -3.86 19.54
N ASN A 57 -16.92 -3.19 19.90
CA ASN A 57 -17.60 -3.42 21.16
C ASN A 57 -18.70 -4.51 21.07
N ASN A 58 -19.01 -5.03 19.87
CA ASN A 58 -19.96 -6.13 19.69
C ASN A 58 -19.69 -6.94 18.41
N PRO A 59 -18.63 -7.78 18.38
CA PRO A 59 -18.27 -8.60 17.21
C PRO A 59 -19.39 -9.56 16.77
N LYS A 60 -20.35 -9.85 17.67
CA LYS A 60 -21.55 -10.64 17.33
C LYS A 60 -22.40 -9.96 16.24
N LYS A 61 -22.34 -8.64 16.05
CA LYS A 61 -23.12 -7.96 15.00
C LYS A 61 -22.62 -8.25 13.58
N MET A 62 -21.32 -8.53 13.40
CA MET A 62 -20.76 -8.87 12.08
C MET A 62 -20.95 -10.33 11.71
N LEU A 63 -21.03 -11.20 12.72
CA LEU A 63 -21.22 -12.65 12.56
C LEU A 63 -22.67 -13.10 12.75
N GLN A 64 -23.57 -12.17 13.11
CA GLN A 64 -25.00 -12.44 13.15
C GLN A 64 -25.50 -12.53 11.71
N GLY A 65 -25.96 -13.73 11.35
CA GLY A 65 -26.67 -13.97 10.11
C GLY A 65 -28.18 -14.02 10.32
N PRO A 66 -28.95 -14.16 9.22
CA PRO A 66 -30.37 -14.46 9.28
C PRO A 66 -30.63 -15.68 10.16
N PRO A 67 -31.64 -15.68 11.05
CA PRO A 67 -31.96 -16.84 11.90
C PRO A 67 -32.23 -18.12 11.10
N THR A 68 -32.64 -17.96 9.84
CA THR A 68 -32.98 -19.01 8.88
C THR A 68 -31.76 -19.63 8.20
N LEU A 69 -30.58 -19.02 8.30
CA LEU A 69 -29.37 -19.45 7.60
C LEU A 69 -28.29 -19.83 8.62
N LYS A 70 -28.13 -21.14 8.86
CA LYS A 70 -27.07 -21.68 9.71
C LYS A 70 -25.99 -22.29 8.82
N LEU A 71 -24.84 -21.65 8.78
CA LEU A 71 -23.66 -22.16 8.07
C LEU A 71 -22.76 -22.95 9.04
N PRO A 72 -22.06 -24.00 8.55
CA PRO A 72 -21.17 -24.82 9.37
C PRO A 72 -19.90 -24.07 9.80
N SER A 73 -19.58 -22.94 9.16
CA SER A 73 -18.42 -22.10 9.45
C SER A 73 -18.83 -20.63 9.70
N PRO A 74 -18.01 -19.86 10.42
CA PRO A 74 -18.20 -18.42 10.56
C PRO A 74 -18.21 -17.76 9.17
N ALA A 75 -19.20 -16.91 8.93
CA ALA A 75 -19.37 -16.19 7.68
C ALA A 75 -19.70 -14.73 7.96
N ILE A 76 -19.34 -13.86 7.02
CA ILE A 76 -19.79 -12.47 6.97
C ILE A 76 -21.05 -12.42 6.13
N TYR A 77 -22.13 -11.90 6.70
CA TYR A 77 -23.40 -11.77 6.00
C TYR A 77 -23.53 -10.36 5.42
N LEU A 78 -23.64 -10.29 4.10
CA LEU A 78 -23.87 -9.05 3.37
C LEU A 78 -25.31 -9.00 2.88
N GLU A 79 -25.95 -7.85 3.08
CA GLU A 79 -27.24 -7.49 2.49
C GLU A 79 -26.97 -6.53 1.34
N GLY A 80 -27.49 -6.84 0.15
CA GLY A 80 -27.53 -5.85 -0.92
C GLY A 80 -28.94 -5.25 -0.98
N LEU A 81 -29.00 -3.93 -1.07
CA LEU A 81 -30.24 -3.17 -1.23
C LEU A 81 -30.27 -2.58 -2.63
N ILE A 82 -31.35 -2.83 -3.36
CA ILE A 82 -31.57 -2.24 -4.67
C ILE A 82 -32.21 -0.87 -4.47
N LEU A 83 -31.53 0.15 -5.01
CA LEU A 83 -31.93 1.54 -4.98
C LEU A 83 -32.90 1.79 -6.15
N VAL A 84 -34.14 1.34 -5.98
CA VAL A 84 -35.16 1.30 -7.04
C VAL A 84 -35.39 2.66 -7.68
N LYS A 85 -35.45 3.73 -6.87
CA LYS A 85 -35.69 5.06 -7.39
C LYS A 85 -34.50 5.54 -8.24
N GLU A 86 -33.29 5.35 -7.74
CA GLU A 86 -32.06 5.72 -8.43
C GLU A 86 -31.92 4.97 -9.75
N TYR A 87 -32.30 3.69 -9.78
CA TYR A 87 -32.40 2.90 -11.00
C TYR A 87 -33.42 3.48 -11.99
N GLU A 88 -34.66 3.71 -11.57
CA GLU A 88 -35.73 4.24 -12.44
C GLU A 88 -35.38 5.65 -12.96
N ASP A 89 -34.81 6.51 -12.11
CA ASP A 89 -34.40 7.87 -12.45
C ASP A 89 -33.23 7.90 -13.47
N GLN A 90 -32.27 6.97 -13.37
CA GLN A 90 -31.09 6.94 -14.25
C GLN A 90 -31.35 6.23 -15.58
N THR A 91 -32.10 5.14 -15.56
CA THR A 91 -32.33 4.29 -16.74
C THR A 91 -33.60 4.66 -17.49
N GLY A 92 -34.57 5.28 -16.83
CA GLY A 92 -35.92 5.49 -17.36
C GLY A 92 -36.75 4.19 -17.49
N ALA A 93 -36.18 3.04 -17.13
CA ALA A 93 -36.88 1.76 -17.12
C ALA A 93 -37.64 1.56 -15.80
N GLU A 94 -38.81 0.92 -15.86
CA GLU A 94 -39.54 0.54 -14.64
C GLU A 94 -38.83 -0.64 -13.95
N ALA A 95 -38.68 -0.58 -12.64
CA ALA A 95 -38.12 -1.70 -11.89
C ALA A 95 -39.10 -2.90 -11.87
N PRO A 96 -38.60 -4.14 -11.76
CA PRO A 96 -39.43 -5.33 -11.68
C PRO A 96 -40.49 -5.28 -10.57
N TYR A 97 -41.66 -5.86 -10.82
CA TYR A 97 -42.76 -5.84 -9.84
C TYR A 97 -42.38 -6.49 -8.50
N PHE A 98 -41.46 -7.46 -8.49
CA PHE A 98 -41.07 -8.20 -7.30
C PHE A 98 -40.28 -7.35 -6.28
N VAL A 99 -39.75 -6.19 -6.66
CA VAL A 99 -39.10 -5.27 -5.72
C VAL A 99 -40.05 -4.29 -5.04
N HIS A 100 -41.32 -4.30 -5.42
CA HIS A 100 -42.34 -3.44 -4.84
C HIS A 100 -43.18 -4.17 -3.79
N THR A 101 -43.56 -3.44 -2.74
CA THR A 101 -44.56 -3.94 -1.78
C THR A 101 -45.93 -4.03 -2.44
N GLU A 102 -46.83 -4.92 -1.96
CA GLU A 102 -48.21 -4.98 -2.48
C GLU A 102 -48.92 -3.62 -2.47
N LYS A 103 -48.62 -2.78 -1.48
CA LYS A 103 -49.18 -1.43 -1.36
C LYS A 103 -48.71 -0.52 -2.50
N GLU A 104 -47.44 -0.60 -2.87
CA GLU A 104 -46.86 0.14 -3.99
C GLU A 104 -47.37 -0.37 -5.33
N ILE A 105 -47.48 -1.69 -5.50
CA ILE A 105 -48.09 -2.32 -6.67
C ILE A 105 -49.53 -1.84 -6.84
N ARG A 106 -50.33 -1.83 -5.76
CA ARG A 106 -51.72 -1.33 -5.79
C ARG A 106 -51.78 0.15 -6.15
N LYS A 107 -50.88 0.97 -5.61
CA LYS A 107 -50.81 2.41 -5.93
C LYS A 107 -50.46 2.64 -7.41
N ARG A 108 -49.51 1.89 -7.96
CA ARG A 108 -49.12 1.97 -9.38
C ARG A 108 -50.25 1.52 -10.31
N LYS A 109 -50.93 0.41 -10.01
CA LYS A 109 -52.11 -0.05 -10.77
C LYS A 109 -53.24 0.98 -10.80
N LEU A 110 -53.47 1.67 -9.68
CA LEU A 110 -54.46 2.76 -9.62
C LEU A 110 -54.06 3.96 -10.48
N SER A 111 -52.77 4.36 -10.47
CA SER A 111 -52.28 5.48 -11.30
C SER A 111 -52.24 5.17 -12.80
N ALA A 112 -52.00 3.92 -13.21
CA ALA A 112 -52.04 3.52 -14.62
C ALA A 112 -53.46 3.52 -15.22
N THR A 113 -54.50 3.44 -14.37
CA THR A 113 -55.91 3.38 -14.81
C THR A 113 -56.55 4.76 -14.95
N THR A 114 -55.97 5.80 -14.33
CA THR A 114 -56.46 7.19 -14.43
C THR A 114 -55.44 8.06 -15.13
N GLY A 115 -55.51 8.06 -16.47
CA GLY A 115 -54.89 9.11 -17.27
C GLY A 115 -55.49 10.48 -16.92
N ASN A 116 -54.60 11.44 -16.64
CA ASN A 116 -54.88 12.86 -16.46
C ASN A 116 -55.86 13.25 -15.34
N VAL A 117 -55.36 13.45 -14.12
CA VAL A 117 -55.81 14.59 -13.29
C VAL A 117 -54.65 15.12 -12.45
N THR A 118 -54.33 16.39 -12.65
CA THR A 118 -53.54 17.22 -11.74
C THR A 118 -54.23 17.32 -10.38
N SER A 119 -53.71 16.66 -9.35
CA SER A 119 -54.23 16.85 -7.99
C SER A 119 -53.13 17.08 -6.96
N VAL A 120 -53.27 18.23 -6.32
CA VAL A 120 -52.54 18.82 -5.19
C VAL A 120 -52.17 17.79 -4.12
N VAL A 121 -50.86 17.74 -3.81
CA VAL A 121 -50.27 16.88 -2.78
C VAL A 121 -50.67 17.37 -1.39
N LYS A 122 -51.54 16.63 -0.69
CA LYS A 122 -51.64 16.70 0.77
C LYS A 122 -50.66 15.70 1.38
N ARG A 123 -49.68 16.21 2.15
CA ARG A 123 -48.73 15.41 2.94
C ARG A 123 -49.47 14.69 4.07
N THR A 124 -49.65 13.38 3.93
CA THR A 124 -50.07 12.49 5.03
C THR A 124 -48.83 11.87 5.67
N ARG A 125 -48.68 12.07 6.98
CA ARG A 125 -47.58 11.56 7.81
C ARG A 125 -47.84 10.08 8.12
N SER A 126 -47.17 9.17 7.41
CA SER A 126 -47.13 7.73 7.74
C SER A 126 -45.78 7.36 8.33
N GLN A 127 -45.79 6.57 9.40
CA GLN A 127 -44.60 6.01 10.03
C GLN A 127 -43.83 5.12 9.03
N LEU A 128 -42.70 5.64 8.58
CA LEU A 128 -41.58 4.93 7.98
C LEU A 128 -40.35 5.39 8.77
N PRO A 129 -39.35 4.55 9.08
CA PRO A 129 -38.01 5.04 9.23
C PRO A 129 -37.42 5.26 7.82
N SER A 130 -38.09 6.06 6.98
CA SER A 130 -37.46 6.64 5.80
C SER A 130 -36.69 7.87 6.28
N ARG A 131 -35.59 7.62 6.99
CA ARG A 131 -34.54 8.63 7.08
C ARG A 131 -33.85 8.63 5.73
N VAL A 132 -34.28 9.56 4.89
CA VAL A 132 -33.48 10.05 3.77
C VAL A 132 -32.20 10.58 4.39
N PHE A 133 -31.14 9.78 4.37
CA PHE A 133 -29.79 10.30 4.49
C PHE A 133 -29.33 10.56 3.07
N THR A 134 -29.26 11.85 2.72
CA THR A 134 -28.35 12.32 1.67
C THR A 134 -27.01 11.64 1.92
N PRO A 135 -26.34 11.04 0.93
CA PRO A 135 -24.96 10.66 1.11
C PRO A 135 -24.24 11.95 1.51
N LEU A 136 -23.79 12.03 2.76
CA LEU A 136 -22.71 12.94 3.10
C LEU A 136 -21.56 12.46 2.22
N ARG A 137 -21.41 13.10 1.06
CA ARG A 137 -20.10 13.31 0.47
C ARG A 137 -19.38 14.09 1.56
N SER A 138 -18.76 13.37 2.50
CA SER A 138 -17.79 14.00 3.37
C SER A 138 -16.65 14.36 2.45
N GLU A 139 -16.73 15.55 1.85
CA GLU A 139 -15.53 16.35 1.78
C GLU A 139 -14.98 16.28 3.19
N ILE A 140 -13.86 15.58 3.35
CA ILE A 140 -13.13 15.54 4.61
C ILE A 140 -12.89 17.02 4.90
N GLY A 141 -13.71 17.58 5.79
CA GLY A 141 -13.51 18.93 6.28
C GLY A 141 -12.10 18.99 6.83
N ASP A 142 -11.45 20.14 6.66
CA ASP A 142 -10.03 20.28 6.97
C ASP A 142 -9.74 19.69 8.35
N LEU A 143 -9.03 18.56 8.37
CA LEU A 143 -8.66 17.90 9.61
C LEU A 143 -7.62 18.79 10.27
N PRO A 144 -7.83 19.28 11.50
CA PRO A 144 -6.85 20.13 12.16
C PRO A 144 -5.48 19.46 12.18
N GLY A 145 -4.46 20.14 11.67
CA GLY A 145 -3.09 19.63 11.54
C GLY A 145 -2.84 18.73 10.32
N PHE A 146 -3.72 18.78 9.31
CA PHE A 146 -3.48 18.18 8.00
C PHE A 146 -3.71 19.20 6.88
N SER A 147 -2.80 19.17 5.90
CA SER A 147 -2.91 19.92 4.65
C SER A 147 -3.39 19.03 3.51
N LYS A 148 -4.13 19.62 2.57
CA LYS A 148 -4.36 19.01 1.25
C LYS A 148 -3.16 19.35 0.35
N VAL A 149 -2.46 18.33 -0.13
CA VAL A 149 -1.23 18.48 -0.91
C VAL A 149 -1.39 17.73 -2.23
N LEU A 150 -1.00 18.36 -3.34
CA LEU A 150 -1.11 17.79 -4.67
C LEU A 150 0.16 17.00 -5.02
N PHE A 151 0.00 15.81 -5.58
CA PHE A 151 1.12 14.94 -5.95
C PHE A 151 1.03 14.42 -7.38
N LEU A 152 2.18 14.35 -8.05
CA LEU A 152 2.39 13.54 -9.25
C LEU A 152 3.20 12.31 -8.89
N PHE A 153 2.66 11.12 -9.12
CA PHE A 153 3.34 9.86 -8.77
C PHE A 153 4.06 9.26 -9.98
N ALA A 154 5.32 8.88 -9.79
CA ALA A 154 6.07 8.13 -10.79
C ALA A 154 5.52 6.70 -10.94
N THR A 155 5.69 6.15 -12.15
CA THR A 155 5.66 4.70 -12.37
C THR A 155 7.08 4.17 -12.16
N VAL A 156 7.23 3.20 -11.26
CA VAL A 156 8.51 2.50 -11.03
C VAL A 156 8.36 1.08 -11.54
N SER A 157 9.32 0.62 -12.35
CA SER A 157 9.33 -0.75 -12.86
C SER A 157 10.74 -1.33 -12.85
N VAL A 158 10.85 -2.65 -12.77
CA VAL A 158 12.11 -3.37 -12.83
C VAL A 158 12.12 -4.21 -14.10
N ALA A 159 13.14 -4.03 -14.93
CA ALA A 159 13.36 -4.83 -16.13
C ALA A 159 13.87 -6.24 -15.79
N ARG A 160 13.92 -7.12 -16.78
CA ARG A 160 14.34 -8.53 -16.61
C ARG A 160 15.79 -8.71 -16.17
N ASP A 161 16.63 -7.70 -16.38
CA ASP A 161 18.02 -7.65 -15.95
C ASP A 161 18.19 -7.01 -14.56
N GLY A 162 17.09 -6.65 -13.89
CA GLY A 162 17.10 -5.96 -12.59
C GLY A 162 17.31 -4.44 -12.69
N ALA A 163 17.38 -3.86 -13.90
CA ALA A 163 17.46 -2.42 -14.06
C ALA A 163 16.15 -1.74 -13.66
N VAL A 164 16.23 -0.70 -12.82
CA VAL A 164 15.05 0.04 -12.36
C VAL A 164 14.83 1.27 -13.24
N SER A 165 13.60 1.43 -13.73
CA SER A 165 13.17 2.65 -14.41
C SER A 165 12.16 3.41 -13.57
N ILE A 166 12.33 4.73 -13.51
CA ILE A 166 11.41 5.66 -12.84
C ILE A 166 10.90 6.61 -13.90
N ILE A 167 9.63 6.48 -14.25
CA ILE A 167 8.98 7.25 -15.30
C ILE A 167 8.02 8.23 -14.66
N TRP A 168 8.32 9.52 -14.82
CA TRP A 168 7.45 10.59 -14.36
C TRP A 168 6.29 10.79 -15.33
N PRO A 169 5.08 11.13 -14.84
CA PRO A 169 3.99 11.56 -15.71
C PRO A 169 4.41 12.77 -16.54
N ASP A 170 3.82 12.91 -17.73
CA ASP A 170 4.02 14.09 -18.56
C ASP A 170 3.40 15.35 -17.92
N SER A 171 3.65 16.52 -18.52
CA SER A 171 3.15 17.81 -18.02
C SER A 171 1.63 17.95 -18.10
N THR A 172 0.92 17.05 -18.78
CA THR A 172 -0.55 17.07 -18.89
C THR A 172 -1.23 16.23 -17.81
N ALA A 173 -0.47 15.42 -17.08
CA ALA A 173 -0.98 14.60 -15.99
C ALA A 173 -1.60 15.47 -14.89
N THR A 174 -2.79 15.08 -14.44
CA THR A 174 -3.49 15.77 -13.34
C THR A 174 -2.91 15.34 -11.99
N PRO A 175 -2.43 16.28 -11.15
CA PRO A 175 -1.98 15.95 -9.81
C PRO A 175 -3.11 15.36 -8.96
N VAL A 176 -2.76 14.40 -8.12
CA VAL A 176 -3.70 13.76 -7.19
C VAL A 176 -3.63 14.46 -5.84
N ALA A 177 -4.78 14.85 -5.30
CA ALA A 177 -4.86 15.41 -3.96
C ALA A 177 -4.71 14.32 -2.89
N CYS A 178 -3.75 14.51 -1.99
CA CYS A 178 -3.53 13.72 -0.79
C CYS A 178 -3.81 14.57 0.45
N THR A 179 -4.19 13.92 1.56
CA THR A 179 -4.22 14.58 2.88
C THR A 179 -2.93 14.23 3.62
N LEU A 180 -2.14 15.21 4.03
CA LEU A 180 -0.83 15.02 4.66
C LEU A 180 -0.80 15.72 6.02
N GLN A 181 -0.36 15.03 7.07
CA GLN A 181 -0.22 15.63 8.40
C GLN A 181 0.89 16.70 8.37
N ASP A 182 0.64 17.87 8.95
CA ASP A 182 1.59 18.99 8.94
C ASP A 182 2.81 18.73 9.82
N THR A 183 2.63 17.89 10.85
CA THR A 183 3.68 17.49 11.80
C THR A 183 4.05 16.02 11.63
N PRO A 184 5.33 15.66 11.89
CA PRO A 184 5.76 14.27 11.82
C PRO A 184 4.95 13.37 12.78
N LEU A 185 4.55 12.20 12.27
CA LEU A 185 4.08 11.08 13.08
C LEU A 185 5.20 10.49 13.94
N GLY A 186 6.41 10.46 13.39
CA GLY A 186 7.61 9.94 14.02
C GLY A 186 8.82 10.23 13.13
N GLN A 187 10.01 9.88 13.62
CA GLN A 187 11.25 9.99 12.85
C GLN A 187 12.20 8.86 13.23
N GLY A 188 12.97 8.39 12.25
CA GLY A 188 14.15 7.57 12.47
C GLY A 188 15.39 8.44 12.61
N LYS A 189 16.56 7.86 12.34
CA LYS A 189 17.83 8.60 12.31
C LYS A 189 17.89 9.61 11.15
N THR A 190 17.34 9.26 9.99
CA THR A 190 17.57 10.01 8.74
C THR A 190 16.29 10.57 8.11
N LYS A 191 15.12 10.00 8.43
CA LYS A 191 13.83 10.34 7.81
C LYS A 191 12.77 10.72 8.82
N LYS A 192 11.96 11.70 8.45
CA LYS A 192 10.68 12.03 9.09
C LYS A 192 9.56 11.29 8.40
N VAL A 193 8.62 10.80 9.19
CA VAL A 193 7.45 10.04 8.75
C VAL A 193 6.21 10.84 9.07
N PHE A 194 5.33 11.04 8.09
CA PHE A 194 4.08 11.81 8.24
C PHE A 194 2.89 10.90 7.92
N LYS A 195 1.76 11.10 8.61
CA LYS A 195 0.53 10.41 8.20
C LYS A 195 0.07 10.99 6.87
N ALA A 196 -0.29 10.11 5.94
CA ALA A 196 -0.87 10.48 4.67
C ALA A 196 -2.16 9.71 4.42
N ILE A 197 -3.06 10.30 3.63
CA ILE A 197 -4.20 9.62 3.03
C ILE A 197 -4.07 9.81 1.53
N TYR A 198 -3.86 8.72 0.81
CA TYR A 198 -3.78 8.65 -0.64
C TYR A 198 -4.77 7.60 -1.14
N ASP A 199 -5.55 7.97 -2.16
CA ASP A 199 -6.65 7.14 -2.67
C ASP A 199 -7.57 6.59 -1.55
N ARG A 200 -7.85 7.46 -0.57
CA ARG A 200 -8.69 7.17 0.62
C ARG A 200 -8.17 6.04 1.52
N MET A 201 -6.97 5.56 1.27
CA MET A 201 -6.29 4.57 2.11
C MET A 201 -5.30 5.27 3.05
N PRO A 202 -4.98 4.68 4.22
CA PRO A 202 -3.97 5.22 5.11
C PRO A 202 -2.56 4.86 4.63
N TRP A 203 -1.75 5.89 4.40
CA TRP A 203 -0.35 5.80 4.02
C TRP A 203 0.53 6.53 5.04
N VAL A 204 1.83 6.36 4.90
CA VAL A 204 2.83 7.27 5.45
C VAL A 204 3.60 7.90 4.30
N ALA A 205 3.96 9.16 4.45
CA ALA A 205 4.87 9.86 3.56
C ALA A 205 6.18 10.14 4.29
N LYS A 206 7.31 9.89 3.65
CA LYS A 206 8.66 10.04 4.21
C LYS A 206 9.48 11.03 3.40
N ARG A 207 10.32 11.79 4.11
CA ARG A 207 11.39 12.62 3.56
C ARG A 207 12.62 12.55 4.43
N PHE A 208 13.79 12.78 3.86
CA PHE A 208 15.02 12.93 4.62
C PHE A 208 15.01 14.25 5.40
N PHE A 209 15.60 14.21 6.60
CA PHE A 209 15.89 15.38 7.41
C PHE A 209 17.34 15.37 7.92
N ASP A 210 18.01 14.23 7.90
CA ASP A 210 19.44 14.11 8.17
C ASP A 210 20.03 13.02 7.26
N ILE A 211 21.18 13.33 6.66
CA ILE A 211 21.96 12.44 5.79
C ILE A 211 23.42 12.34 6.26
N GLY A 212 23.71 12.76 7.51
CA GLY A 212 25.05 12.87 8.08
C GLY A 212 25.62 14.29 8.07
N THR A 213 24.88 15.26 7.51
CA THR A 213 25.25 16.69 7.47
C THR A 213 24.61 17.51 8.61
N GLY A 214 23.76 16.88 9.42
CA GLY A 214 23.07 17.49 10.55
C GLY A 214 21.55 17.60 10.33
N GLU A 215 20.81 17.69 11.45
CA GLU A 215 19.35 17.73 11.42
C GLU A 215 18.80 18.97 10.67
N GLU A 216 17.82 18.72 9.82
CA GLU A 216 17.15 19.68 8.92
C GLU A 216 18.10 20.42 7.95
N GLN A 217 19.33 19.91 7.75
CA GLN A 217 20.29 20.48 6.78
C GLN A 217 20.19 19.85 5.38
N VAL A 218 19.24 18.95 5.15
CA VAL A 218 19.10 18.25 3.87
C VAL A 218 18.53 19.18 2.81
N GLU A 219 19.24 19.35 1.69
CA GLU A 219 18.77 20.11 0.54
C GLU A 219 17.73 19.35 -0.30
N ILE A 220 16.91 20.08 -1.06
CA ILE A 220 15.82 19.49 -1.88
C ILE A 220 16.37 18.48 -2.89
N HIS A 221 17.51 18.79 -3.51
CA HIS A 221 18.17 17.92 -4.47
C HIS A 221 18.75 16.66 -3.81
N GLU A 222 19.26 16.77 -2.59
CA GLU A 222 19.77 15.64 -1.81
C GLU A 222 18.64 14.72 -1.39
N ASN A 223 17.56 15.27 -0.81
CA ASN A 223 16.37 14.49 -0.49
C ASN A 223 15.84 13.75 -1.72
N SER A 224 15.81 14.42 -2.89
CA SER A 224 15.41 13.78 -4.15
C SER A 224 16.30 12.60 -4.52
N LYS A 225 17.62 12.83 -4.52
CA LYS A 225 18.63 11.82 -4.84
C LYS A 225 18.50 10.59 -3.94
N PHE A 226 18.45 10.79 -2.63
CA PHE A 226 18.41 9.68 -1.67
C PHE A 226 17.06 8.94 -1.66
N LEU A 227 15.93 9.62 -1.91
CA LEU A 227 14.65 8.93 -2.08
C LEU A 227 14.59 8.11 -3.38
N ILE A 228 15.24 8.56 -4.46
CA ILE A 228 15.38 7.77 -5.70
C ILE A 228 16.25 6.53 -5.45
N GLN A 229 17.33 6.65 -4.69
CA GLN A 229 18.16 5.50 -4.31
C GLN A 229 17.36 4.51 -3.44
N GLU A 230 16.58 5.01 -2.48
CA GLU A 230 15.74 4.17 -1.62
C GLU A 230 14.65 3.44 -2.41
N ILE A 231 13.96 4.11 -3.34
CA ILE A 231 12.95 3.45 -4.17
C ILE A 231 13.56 2.42 -5.10
N THR A 232 14.75 2.69 -5.63
CA THR A 232 15.51 1.75 -6.47
C THR A 232 15.83 0.50 -5.68
N ARG A 233 16.26 0.65 -4.43
CA ARG A 233 16.56 -0.46 -3.53
C ARG A 233 15.32 -1.29 -3.18
N LEU A 234 14.20 -0.65 -2.84
CA LEU A 234 12.93 -1.34 -2.58
C LEU A 234 12.45 -2.12 -3.81
N ALA A 235 12.48 -1.50 -4.99
CA ALA A 235 12.10 -2.14 -6.25
C ALA A 235 12.99 -3.36 -6.56
N LYS A 236 14.32 -3.20 -6.46
CA LYS A 236 15.28 -4.31 -6.65
C LYS A 236 15.07 -5.44 -5.65
N SER A 237 14.79 -5.12 -4.40
CA SER A 237 14.55 -6.13 -3.37
C SER A 237 13.33 -6.99 -3.70
N GLY A 238 12.27 -6.41 -4.26
CA GLY A 238 11.12 -7.16 -4.78
C GLY A 238 11.52 -8.13 -5.90
N TYR A 239 12.26 -7.63 -6.89
CA TYR A 239 12.80 -8.44 -7.99
C TYR A 239 13.70 -9.60 -7.49
N TYR A 240 14.61 -9.33 -6.55
CA TYR A 240 15.46 -10.36 -5.97
C TYR A 240 14.68 -11.40 -5.18
N LEU A 241 13.66 -10.97 -4.43
CA LEU A 241 12.81 -11.88 -3.66
C LEU A 241 12.05 -12.84 -4.58
N GLU A 242 11.50 -12.35 -5.70
CA GLU A 242 10.84 -13.20 -6.70
C GLU A 242 11.80 -14.26 -7.26
N HIS A 243 13.03 -13.87 -7.60
CA HIS A 243 14.07 -14.78 -8.08
C HIS A 243 14.46 -15.83 -7.01
N PHE A 244 14.65 -15.40 -5.77
CA PHE A 244 14.96 -16.28 -4.65
C PHE A 244 13.87 -17.32 -4.41
N VAL A 245 12.60 -16.89 -4.41
CA VAL A 245 11.44 -17.78 -4.24
C VAL A 245 11.36 -18.80 -5.38
N ALA A 246 11.58 -18.37 -6.63
CA ALA A 246 11.61 -19.26 -7.77
C ALA A 246 12.73 -20.31 -7.68
N GLU A 247 13.94 -19.88 -7.33
CA GLU A 247 15.10 -20.76 -7.16
C GLU A 247 14.89 -21.77 -6.02
N ALA A 248 14.43 -21.30 -4.86
CA ALA A 248 14.14 -22.15 -3.71
C ALA A 248 13.10 -23.22 -4.06
N LYS A 249 12.05 -22.84 -4.79
CA LYS A 249 11.03 -23.77 -5.28
C LYS A 249 11.60 -24.78 -6.27
N GLN A 250 12.42 -24.34 -7.22
CA GLN A 250 13.07 -25.22 -8.19
C GLN A 250 13.96 -26.28 -7.51
N ARG A 251 14.61 -25.90 -6.40
CA ARG A 251 15.47 -26.78 -5.60
C ARG A 251 14.75 -27.57 -4.51
N GLY A 252 13.45 -27.36 -4.31
CA GLY A 252 12.68 -28.02 -3.27
C GLY A 252 13.03 -27.56 -1.84
N VAL A 253 13.56 -26.34 -1.69
CA VAL A 253 13.94 -25.76 -0.39
C VAL A 253 12.71 -25.17 0.30
N SER A 254 12.46 -25.57 1.55
CA SER A 254 11.33 -25.07 2.33
C SER A 254 11.61 -23.67 2.90
N ILE A 255 11.08 -22.65 2.24
CA ILE A 255 11.15 -21.25 2.66
C ILE A 255 9.86 -20.76 3.31
N ASP A 256 9.92 -19.62 3.98
CA ASP A 256 8.73 -18.87 4.39
C ASP A 256 8.15 -18.11 3.19
N GLU A 257 7.03 -18.59 2.65
CA GLU A 257 6.37 -18.01 1.48
C GLU A 257 5.48 -16.80 1.83
N THR A 258 5.40 -16.43 3.11
CA THR A 258 4.61 -15.27 3.57
C THR A 258 5.38 -13.95 3.45
N ILE A 259 6.58 -13.96 2.89
CA ILE A 259 7.43 -12.77 2.76
C ILE A 259 6.98 -11.99 1.53
N SER A 260 6.79 -10.68 1.70
CA SER A 260 6.60 -9.74 0.58
C SER A 260 7.39 -8.46 0.81
N VAL A 261 7.69 -7.70 -0.23
CA VAL A 261 8.23 -6.35 -0.10
C VAL A 261 7.06 -5.36 -0.03
N THR A 262 7.20 -4.29 0.75
CA THR A 262 6.21 -3.22 0.86
C THR A 262 5.82 -2.65 -0.50
N ASP A 263 4.54 -2.37 -0.68
CA ASP A 263 4.10 -1.43 -1.71
C ASP A 263 4.71 -0.04 -1.45
N PHE A 264 4.95 0.70 -2.52
CA PHE A 264 5.50 2.05 -2.42
C PHE A 264 5.03 2.95 -3.56
N LYS A 265 5.15 4.26 -3.37
CA LYS A 265 5.03 5.26 -4.43
C LYS A 265 6.06 6.35 -4.23
N LEU A 266 6.58 6.87 -5.35
CA LEU A 266 7.42 8.05 -5.35
C LEU A 266 6.61 9.23 -5.88
N GLY A 267 6.37 10.24 -5.06
CA GLY A 267 5.54 11.40 -5.39
C GLY A 267 6.35 12.69 -5.47
N ILE A 268 6.08 13.52 -6.46
CA ILE A 268 6.48 14.93 -6.50
C ILE A 268 5.36 15.73 -5.87
N GLU A 269 5.66 16.53 -4.85
CA GLU A 269 4.77 17.56 -4.36
C GLU A 269 4.67 18.70 -5.39
N VAL A 270 3.45 18.97 -5.84
CA VAL A 270 3.14 20.01 -6.82
C VAL A 270 2.77 21.29 -6.08
N VAL A 271 3.67 22.27 -6.12
CA VAL A 271 3.43 23.61 -5.58
C VAL A 271 2.82 24.47 -6.68
N GLN A 272 1.59 24.95 -6.47
CA GLN A 272 0.88 25.80 -7.42
C GLN A 272 1.53 27.20 -7.49
N ASP A 273 1.33 27.91 -8.60
CA ASP A 273 1.85 29.27 -8.78
C ASP A 273 1.41 30.19 -7.64
N GLY A 274 2.39 30.79 -6.97
CA GLY A 274 2.18 31.68 -5.82
C GLY A 274 1.83 30.98 -4.50
N ALA A 275 1.71 29.65 -4.48
CA ALA A 275 1.54 28.87 -3.25
C ALA A 275 2.90 28.53 -2.62
N SER A 276 2.89 28.26 -1.31
CA SER A 276 4.07 27.70 -0.61
C SER A 276 4.04 26.18 -0.61
N PRO A 277 5.21 25.51 -0.52
CA PRO A 277 5.27 24.10 -0.16
C PRO A 277 4.48 23.80 1.11
N SER A 278 4.06 22.55 1.27
CA SER A 278 3.38 22.05 2.44
C SER A 278 4.22 22.25 3.70
N LEU A 279 3.55 22.47 4.84
CA LEU A 279 4.22 22.60 6.14
C LEU A 279 5.07 21.35 6.47
N ALA A 280 4.58 20.17 6.08
CA ALA A 280 5.27 18.90 6.27
C ALA A 280 6.63 18.85 5.55
N SER A 281 6.77 19.51 4.39
CA SER A 281 8.03 19.56 3.64
C SER A 281 9.14 20.26 4.45
N GLY A 282 8.80 21.20 5.33
CA GLY A 282 9.77 22.04 6.03
C GLY A 282 10.54 22.98 5.10
N VAL A 283 10.12 23.13 3.84
CA VAL A 283 10.78 23.95 2.83
C VAL A 283 10.07 25.30 2.70
N SER A 284 10.82 26.39 2.84
CA SER A 284 10.28 27.74 2.61
C SER A 284 10.05 28.00 1.11
N LEU A 285 9.17 28.95 0.79
CA LEU A 285 8.91 29.35 -0.59
C LEU A 285 10.19 29.81 -1.30
N ASP A 286 11.01 30.63 -0.64
CA ASP A 286 12.27 31.13 -1.22
C ASP A 286 13.24 29.98 -1.55
N ARG A 287 13.40 29.01 -0.64
CA ARG A 287 14.26 27.84 -0.86
C ARG A 287 13.73 26.96 -2.00
N TYR A 288 12.41 26.80 -2.10
CA TYR A 288 11.80 26.06 -3.20
C TYR A 288 12.02 26.75 -4.55
N GLN A 289 11.81 28.08 -4.62
CA GLN A 289 12.01 28.86 -5.83
C GLN A 289 13.48 28.84 -6.29
N ASP A 290 14.42 29.00 -5.36
CA ASP A 290 15.85 28.92 -5.64
C ASP A 290 16.23 27.55 -6.22
N ALA A 291 15.81 26.47 -5.56
CA ALA A 291 16.11 25.11 -6.02
C ALA A 291 15.46 24.78 -7.38
N ASN A 292 14.21 25.20 -7.60
CA ASN A 292 13.52 24.96 -8.87
C ASN A 292 14.21 25.68 -10.04
N THR A 293 14.72 26.90 -9.80
CA THR A 293 15.37 27.72 -10.84
C THR A 293 16.80 27.25 -11.13
N ASN A 294 17.59 26.94 -10.08
CA ASN A 294 19.02 26.68 -10.22
C ASN A 294 19.38 25.21 -10.41
N SER A 295 18.55 24.29 -9.92
CA SER A 295 18.89 22.86 -9.88
C SER A 295 17.84 21.94 -10.49
N ASN A 296 16.69 22.47 -10.93
CA ASN A 296 15.54 21.68 -11.41
C ASN A 296 15.16 20.56 -10.42
N SER A 297 15.30 20.84 -9.13
CA SER A 297 15.07 19.86 -8.07
C SER A 297 13.60 19.76 -7.73
N LYS A 298 13.17 18.54 -7.40
CA LYS A 298 11.76 18.23 -7.14
C LYS A 298 11.55 17.98 -5.66
N LEU A 299 10.43 18.42 -5.09
CA LEU A 299 10.08 18.03 -3.71
C LEU A 299 9.55 16.59 -3.72
N LEU A 300 10.47 15.62 -3.59
CA LEU A 300 10.13 14.21 -3.61
C LEU A 300 9.73 13.67 -2.23
N TRP A 301 8.82 12.71 -2.26
CA TRP A 301 8.28 12.00 -1.12
C TRP A 301 8.19 10.51 -1.41
N LEU A 302 8.57 9.68 -0.44
CA LEU A 302 8.32 8.23 -0.46
C LEU A 302 7.04 7.91 0.30
N PHE A 303 6.09 7.28 -0.37
CA PHE A 303 4.84 6.82 0.20
C PHE A 303 4.88 5.31 0.41
N GLU A 304 4.48 4.84 1.58
CA GLU A 304 4.26 3.42 1.90
C GLU A 304 2.92 3.23 2.62
N PRO A 305 2.27 2.05 2.53
CA PRO A 305 1.11 1.73 3.34
C PRO A 305 1.39 1.95 4.83
N ARG A 306 0.43 2.51 5.56
CA ARG A 306 0.61 2.75 6.99
C ARG A 306 0.47 1.45 7.76
N ARG A 307 1.54 1.11 8.48
CA ARG A 307 1.67 -0.16 9.21
C ARG A 307 1.35 -0.04 10.70
N SER A 308 1.17 -1.20 11.34
CA SER A 308 1.16 -1.29 12.81
C SER A 308 2.56 -1.08 13.39
N ALA A 309 2.66 -0.83 14.70
CA ALA A 309 3.91 -0.43 15.35
C ALA A 309 4.89 -1.58 15.65
N ARG A 310 4.48 -2.85 15.56
CA ARG A 310 5.35 -3.97 15.95
C ARG A 310 6.23 -4.41 14.78
N VAL A 311 7.51 -4.11 14.88
CA VAL A 311 8.54 -4.47 13.91
C VAL A 311 9.40 -5.60 14.49
N ASP A 312 9.64 -6.63 13.70
CA ASP A 312 10.63 -7.67 14.02
C ASP A 312 11.88 -7.43 13.16
N HIS A 313 13.04 -7.29 13.81
CA HIS A 313 14.33 -7.08 13.16
C HIS A 313 15.07 -8.41 13.00
N TRP A 314 15.64 -8.64 11.82
CA TRP A 314 16.31 -9.88 11.42
C TRP A 314 17.79 -9.68 11.12
N SER A 315 18.18 -8.49 10.67
CA SER A 315 19.56 -8.05 10.63
C SER A 315 19.66 -6.57 10.98
N GLY A 316 20.85 -6.14 11.41
CA GLY A 316 21.23 -4.74 11.53
C GLY A 316 22.03 -4.27 10.32
N THR A 317 22.66 -3.11 10.46
CA THR A 317 23.38 -2.48 9.34
C THR A 317 24.64 -3.27 9.04
N ASN A 318 25.41 -3.58 10.08
CA ASN A 318 26.63 -4.37 10.02
C ASN A 318 26.53 -5.60 10.94
N ASP A 319 25.31 -6.13 11.13
CA ASP A 319 25.04 -7.25 12.03
C ASP A 319 24.14 -8.29 11.33
N TYR A 320 24.68 -9.49 11.11
CA TYR A 320 24.08 -10.55 10.28
C TYR A 320 23.90 -11.85 11.07
N PRO A 321 23.01 -11.87 12.09
CA PRO A 321 22.88 -13.01 13.00
C PRO A 321 22.37 -14.27 12.30
N ALA A 322 22.84 -15.43 12.74
CA ALA A 322 22.43 -16.74 12.21
C ALA A 322 21.10 -17.23 12.82
N TRP A 323 20.04 -17.31 12.01
CA TRP A 323 18.72 -17.74 12.49
C TRP A 323 18.41 -19.22 12.19
N HIS A 324 19.04 -20.16 12.90
CA HIS A 324 18.87 -21.60 12.61
C HIS A 324 17.46 -22.15 12.95
N HIS A 325 16.81 -21.62 13.99
CA HIS A 325 15.58 -22.22 14.54
C HIS A 325 14.28 -21.48 14.18
N LYS A 326 14.37 -20.32 13.51
CA LYS A 326 13.20 -19.55 13.09
C LYS A 326 13.08 -19.63 11.57
N LYS A 327 11.98 -20.21 11.07
CA LYS A 327 11.74 -20.40 9.64
C LYS A 327 11.88 -19.09 8.84
N LEU A 328 11.22 -18.02 9.30
CA LEU A 328 11.29 -16.70 8.68
C LEU A 328 12.71 -16.13 8.70
N GLY A 329 13.36 -16.05 9.88
CA GLY A 329 14.73 -15.55 10.00
C GLY A 329 15.74 -16.35 9.16
N SER A 330 15.65 -17.69 9.16
CA SER A 330 16.47 -18.56 8.32
C SER A 330 16.26 -18.29 6.83
N THR A 331 15.00 -18.03 6.43
CA THR A 331 14.66 -17.68 5.05
C THR A 331 15.26 -16.34 4.66
N LEU A 332 15.18 -15.33 5.54
CA LEU A 332 15.76 -14.01 5.30
C LEU A 332 17.30 -14.04 5.26
N ASN A 333 17.95 -14.86 6.09
CA ASN A 333 19.40 -15.09 5.98
C ASN A 333 19.81 -15.68 4.64
N ALA A 334 19.10 -16.73 4.19
CA ALA A 334 19.34 -17.34 2.90
C ALA A 334 19.02 -16.39 1.74
N PHE A 335 18.00 -15.54 1.89
CA PHE A 335 17.69 -14.50 0.91
C PHE A 335 18.81 -13.48 0.77
N THR A 336 19.36 -12.95 1.88
CA THR A 336 20.52 -12.03 1.82
C THR A 336 21.71 -12.66 1.11
N HIS A 337 22.08 -13.90 1.45
CA HIS A 337 23.16 -14.63 0.78
C HIS A 337 22.85 -14.88 -0.70
N TYR A 338 21.60 -15.21 -1.04
CA TYR A 338 21.19 -15.38 -2.43
C TYR A 338 21.35 -14.09 -3.22
N VAL A 339 20.98 -12.92 -2.67
CA VAL A 339 21.17 -11.63 -3.36
C VAL A 339 22.66 -11.34 -3.58
N TYR A 340 23.50 -11.60 -2.59
CA TYR A 340 24.95 -11.49 -2.74
C TYR A 340 25.46 -12.32 -3.92
N HIS A 341 25.09 -13.60 -3.99
CA HIS A 341 25.49 -14.47 -5.09
C HIS A 341 24.89 -14.04 -6.45
N LEU A 342 23.60 -13.73 -6.49
CA LEU A 342 22.87 -13.33 -7.70
C LEU A 342 23.48 -12.07 -8.33
N THR A 343 23.94 -11.14 -7.49
CA THR A 343 24.53 -9.87 -7.91
C THR A 343 26.03 -9.94 -8.14
N GLN A 344 26.59 -11.15 -8.27
CA GLN A 344 28.03 -11.37 -8.43
C GLN A 344 28.83 -10.62 -7.35
N GLU A 345 28.37 -10.78 -6.10
CA GLU A 345 29.06 -10.29 -4.91
C GLU A 345 29.11 -8.77 -4.78
N SER A 346 28.34 -8.05 -5.60
CA SER A 346 28.35 -6.58 -5.62
C SER A 346 27.31 -5.92 -4.71
N ILE A 347 26.31 -6.66 -4.21
CA ILE A 347 25.25 -6.14 -3.35
C ILE A 347 24.94 -7.10 -2.20
N VAL A 348 24.86 -6.57 -0.98
CA VAL A 348 24.31 -7.28 0.20
C VAL A 348 23.11 -6.52 0.74
N LEU A 349 22.05 -7.25 1.12
CA LEU A 349 20.91 -6.67 1.85
C LEU A 349 21.22 -6.55 3.35
N ALA A 350 20.94 -5.39 3.94
CA ALA A 350 21.15 -5.08 5.35
C ALA A 350 19.86 -4.51 5.99
N ASP A 351 19.84 -4.38 7.32
CA ASP A 351 18.67 -3.87 8.08
C ASP A 351 17.35 -4.58 7.69
N LEU A 352 17.38 -5.90 7.54
CA LEU A 352 16.17 -6.67 7.22
C LEU A 352 15.22 -6.64 8.40
N GLN A 353 14.04 -6.07 8.18
CA GLN A 353 12.99 -5.96 9.18
C GLN A 353 11.63 -6.19 8.53
N THR A 354 10.73 -6.80 9.30
CA THR A 354 9.37 -7.11 8.83
C THR A 354 8.32 -6.56 9.77
N VAL A 355 7.17 -6.21 9.23
CA VAL A 355 5.93 -6.13 10.01
C VAL A 355 5.09 -7.37 9.70
N ASN A 356 4.50 -7.98 10.73
CA ASN A 356 3.40 -8.91 10.51
C ASN A 356 2.09 -8.13 10.59
N GLU A 357 1.53 -7.81 9.43
CA GLU A 357 0.30 -7.05 9.37
C GLU A 357 -0.91 -7.99 9.54
N HIS A 358 -1.93 -7.53 10.27
CA HIS A 358 -3.26 -8.15 10.30
C HIS A 358 -3.40 -9.59 10.86
N GLY A 359 -2.34 -10.23 11.34
CA GLY A 359 -2.42 -11.61 11.85
C GLY A 359 -2.83 -12.62 10.79
N ASP A 360 -2.80 -12.22 9.51
CA ASP A 360 -3.00 -13.09 8.35
C ASP A 360 -1.74 -13.92 8.04
N GLY A 361 -0.64 -13.62 8.74
CA GLY A 361 0.63 -14.30 8.64
C GLY A 361 1.57 -13.67 7.61
N LEU A 362 1.19 -12.60 6.89
CA LEU A 362 2.05 -11.96 5.90
C LEU A 362 3.15 -11.13 6.59
N ASN A 363 4.39 -11.38 6.21
CA ASN A 363 5.58 -10.69 6.72
C ASN A 363 6.10 -9.72 5.65
N VAL A 364 5.81 -8.44 5.83
CA VAL A 364 6.15 -7.41 4.86
C VAL A 364 7.50 -6.79 5.20
N LEU A 365 8.49 -6.96 4.31
CA LEU A 365 9.78 -6.29 4.33
C LEU A 365 9.63 -4.82 3.91
N PHE A 366 10.22 -3.91 4.67
CA PHE A 366 10.19 -2.48 4.38
C PHE A 366 11.46 -1.81 4.89
N ASP A 367 11.81 -0.65 4.32
CA ASP A 367 12.94 0.16 4.76
C ASP A 367 14.25 -0.64 4.93
N MET A 368 14.49 -1.58 4.01
CA MET A 368 15.74 -2.35 3.94
C MET A 368 16.88 -1.43 3.52
N MET A 369 18.11 -1.79 3.87
CA MET A 369 19.33 -1.13 3.38
C MET A 369 20.12 -2.08 2.48
N THR A 370 21.10 -1.53 1.77
CA THR A 370 22.03 -2.32 0.97
C THR A 370 23.45 -1.80 1.16
N HIS A 371 24.40 -2.72 1.10
CA HIS A 371 25.78 -2.39 0.82
C HIS A 371 26.06 -2.67 -0.63
N THR A 372 26.76 -1.75 -1.30
CA THR A 372 27.18 -1.94 -2.68
C THR A 372 28.68 -1.73 -2.79
N SER A 373 29.37 -2.45 -3.68
CA SER A 373 30.83 -2.34 -3.79
C SER A 373 31.32 -0.91 -4.06
N ASN A 374 30.49 -0.05 -4.64
CA ASN A 374 30.78 1.36 -4.90
C ASN A 374 30.13 2.36 -3.92
N GLY A 375 29.45 1.89 -2.86
CA GLY A 375 28.80 2.76 -1.87
C GLY A 375 27.66 3.63 -2.41
N ALA A 376 27.05 3.25 -3.54
CA ALA A 376 26.15 4.13 -4.29
C ALA A 376 24.65 3.91 -4.02
N SER A 377 24.27 3.05 -3.06
CA SER A 377 22.86 2.72 -2.80
C SER A 377 22.13 3.65 -1.82
N GLY A 378 22.81 4.69 -1.33
CA GLY A 378 22.23 5.77 -0.54
C GLY A 378 22.74 5.85 0.90
N VAL A 379 22.01 6.58 1.75
CA VAL A 379 22.40 6.76 3.15
C VAL A 379 22.42 5.41 3.88
N GLY A 380 23.50 5.12 4.61
CA GLY A 380 23.70 3.85 5.32
C GLY A 380 24.39 2.77 4.48
N ASP A 381 24.79 3.07 3.25
CA ASP A 381 25.63 2.18 2.44
C ASP A 381 27.10 2.28 2.91
N HIS A 382 27.58 1.22 3.57
CA HIS A 382 28.97 1.08 4.03
C HIS A 382 29.92 0.56 2.94
N GLY A 383 29.50 0.51 1.69
CA GLY A 383 30.39 0.15 0.60
C GLY A 383 30.87 -1.30 0.66
N GLN A 384 32.12 -1.51 0.24
CA GLN A 384 32.80 -2.79 0.36
C GLN A 384 32.99 -3.22 1.83
N GLU A 385 33.24 -2.29 2.76
CA GLU A 385 33.38 -2.62 4.19
C GLU A 385 32.13 -3.32 4.76
N GLY A 386 30.95 -2.85 4.36
CA GLY A 386 29.68 -3.49 4.73
C GLY A 386 29.52 -4.89 4.11
N ILE A 387 29.98 -5.08 2.87
CA ILE A 387 30.01 -6.40 2.22
C ILE A 387 30.98 -7.33 2.93
N ASP A 388 32.19 -6.88 3.23
CA ASP A 388 33.22 -7.67 3.91
C ASP A 388 32.74 -8.09 5.30
N THR A 389 32.06 -7.19 6.00
CA THR A 389 31.43 -7.49 7.30
C THR A 389 30.41 -8.62 7.17
N PHE A 390 29.55 -8.57 6.13
CA PHE A 390 28.63 -9.67 5.86
C PHE A 390 29.37 -10.98 5.58
N VAL A 391 30.39 -10.96 4.71
CA VAL A 391 31.16 -12.15 4.35
C VAL A 391 31.84 -12.77 5.58
N GLN A 392 32.39 -11.95 6.47
CA GLN A 392 33.08 -12.40 7.68
C GLN A 392 32.11 -12.96 8.73
N SER A 393 30.94 -12.34 8.89
CA SER A 393 30.00 -12.68 9.96
C SER A 393 28.90 -13.65 9.55
N HIS A 394 28.66 -13.86 8.25
CA HIS A 394 27.58 -14.72 7.78
C HIS A 394 27.85 -16.20 8.08
N GLU A 395 26.92 -16.81 8.80
CA GLU A 395 26.85 -18.25 8.96
C GLU A 395 25.73 -18.83 8.10
N CYS A 396 26.10 -19.71 7.16
CA CYS A 396 25.13 -20.45 6.36
C CYS A 396 24.18 -21.23 7.28
N VAL A 397 22.90 -21.12 6.99
CA VAL A 397 21.83 -21.94 7.58
C VAL A 397 21.43 -23.02 6.56
N ASP A 398 20.68 -24.05 7.00
CA ASP A 398 20.25 -25.16 6.14
C ASP A 398 19.61 -24.72 4.80
N ARG A 399 18.95 -23.55 4.78
CA ARG A 399 18.36 -22.96 3.58
C ARG A 399 19.39 -22.39 2.61
N CYS A 400 20.51 -21.85 3.08
CA CYS A 400 21.62 -21.44 2.23
C CYS A 400 22.16 -22.67 1.48
N ASP A 401 22.42 -23.75 2.22
CA ASP A 401 22.95 -25.00 1.67
C ASP A 401 21.97 -25.65 0.69
N GLY A 402 20.67 -25.66 1.03
CA GLY A 402 19.62 -26.14 0.14
C GLY A 402 19.54 -25.34 -1.17
N CYS A 403 19.82 -24.05 -1.13
CA CYS A 403 19.92 -23.19 -2.30
C CYS A 403 21.25 -23.32 -3.06
N GLY A 404 22.19 -24.14 -2.59
CA GLY A 404 23.51 -24.31 -3.19
C GLY A 404 24.46 -23.13 -2.94
N LEU A 405 24.20 -22.32 -1.90
CA LEU A 405 25.01 -21.16 -1.54
C LEU A 405 26.11 -21.61 -0.56
N SER A 406 27.20 -22.19 -1.09
CA SER A 406 28.29 -22.72 -0.26
C SER A 406 29.26 -21.63 0.18
N LYS A 407 29.86 -21.81 1.38
CA LYS A 407 30.90 -20.91 1.91
C LYS A 407 32.18 -20.85 1.04
N GLU A 408 32.40 -21.85 0.20
CA GLU A 408 33.55 -21.87 -0.72
C GLU A 408 33.50 -20.69 -1.70
N GLY A 409 32.30 -20.19 -2.04
CA GLY A 409 32.13 -18.96 -2.81
C GLY A 409 32.74 -17.73 -2.12
N PHE A 410 32.47 -17.53 -0.83
CA PHE A 410 33.02 -16.42 -0.04
C PHE A 410 34.56 -16.40 0.04
N THR A 411 35.18 -17.58 0.00
CA THR A 411 36.62 -17.71 0.25
C THR A 411 37.45 -17.26 -0.95
N LYS A 412 36.85 -17.20 -2.15
CA LYS A 412 37.50 -16.64 -3.34
C LYS A 412 37.52 -15.11 -3.29
N ALA A 413 36.41 -14.49 -2.90
CA ALA A 413 36.28 -13.03 -2.78
C ALA A 413 37.31 -12.41 -1.83
N LEU A 414 37.50 -13.00 -0.64
CA LEU A 414 38.45 -12.49 0.37
C LEU A 414 39.93 -12.62 -0.03
N LYS A 415 40.28 -13.54 -0.94
CA LYS A 415 41.66 -13.69 -1.43
C LYS A 415 42.01 -12.67 -2.49
N GLU A 416 41.06 -12.34 -3.36
CA GLU A 416 41.26 -11.35 -4.43
C GLU A 416 41.30 -9.91 -3.89
N SER A 417 40.64 -9.61 -2.76
CA SER A 417 40.65 -8.28 -2.13
C SER A 417 41.88 -8.00 -1.26
N GLY A 418 42.67 -9.01 -0.89
CA GLY A 418 43.87 -8.87 -0.05
C GLY A 418 45.18 -8.73 -0.83
N GLU A 419 45.19 -9.02 -2.13
CA GLU A 419 46.41 -9.01 -2.97
C GLU A 419 46.62 -7.69 -3.73
N SER A 420 45.75 -6.67 -3.59
CA SER A 420 45.87 -5.42 -4.38
C SER A 420 46.72 -4.30 -3.75
N ASP A 421 47.19 -4.44 -2.50
CA ASP A 421 47.80 -3.33 -1.74
C ASP A 421 49.31 -3.50 -1.45
N GLU A 422 49.98 -4.53 -1.98
CA GLU A 422 51.42 -4.80 -1.69
C GLU A 422 52.40 -4.63 -2.88
N GLU A 423 51.99 -4.12 -4.04
CA GLU A 423 52.92 -3.87 -5.17
C GLU A 423 52.96 -2.41 -5.64
N GLU A 424 53.38 -1.47 -4.79
CA GLU A 424 53.91 -0.17 -5.27
C GLU A 424 54.84 0.55 -4.27
N GLU A 425 55.84 -0.15 -3.71
CA GLU A 425 57.04 0.50 -3.15
C GLU A 425 58.27 -0.36 -3.47
N ASP A 426 58.82 -0.22 -4.68
CA ASP A 426 60.26 -0.30 -4.96
C ASP A 426 60.51 -0.06 -6.46
N GLN A 427 60.72 1.21 -6.85
CA GLN A 427 61.61 1.62 -7.95
C GLN A 427 61.93 3.11 -7.96
#